data_AF-A0A7C1UXE6-F1
#
_entry.id   AF-A0A7C1UXE6-F1
#
_cell.length_a   1.000
_cell.length_b   1.000
_cell.length_c   1.000
_cell.angle_alpha   90.00
_cell.angle_beta   90.00
_cell.angle_gamma   90.00
#
_symmetry.space_group_name_H-M   'P 1'
#
loop_
_entity.id
_entity.type
_entity.pdbx_description
1 polymer ?
#
loop_
_entity_poly.entity_id
_entity_poly.type
_entity_poly.pdbx_seq_one_letter_code
_entity_poly.pdbx_strand_id
1 'polypeptide(L)' 'MLRVKACLACKKYINICTSNYEDNEKLKKFEHKHKLHTTQTILKSELKPRNKFDTIYIEAD' A
#
# COMPACT_ATOMS: atom_id res chain seq x y z
N MET A 1 2.83 14.71 -3.34
CA MET A 1 2.24 13.87 -2.28
C MET A 1 2.16 12.44 -2.79
N LEU A 2 2.84 11.48 -2.15
CA LEU A 2 2.85 10.08 -2.58
C LEU A 2 1.70 9.32 -1.89
N ARG A 3 0.74 8.84 -2.67
CA ARG A 3 -0.33 7.96 -2.20
C ARG A 3 0.15 6.52 -2.24
N VAL A 4 -0.33 5.70 -1.33
CA VAL A 4 0.01 4.28 -1.23
C VAL A 4 -1.26 3.47 -1.09
N LYS A 5 -1.28 2.26 -1.66
CA LYS A 5 -2.33 1.28 -1.38
C LYS A 5 -1.80 0.29 -0.37
N ALA A 6 -2.36 0.29 0.83
CA ALA A 6 -1.98 -0.61 1.91
C ALA A 6 -3.04 -1.70 2.10
N CYS A 7 -2.59 -2.94 2.26
CA CYS A 7 -3.40 -4.05 2.71
C CYS A 7 -3.28 -4.18 4.23
N LEU A 8 -4.40 -4.03 4.93
CA LEU A 8 -4.46 -4.15 6.39
C LEU A 8 -4.24 -5.60 6.85
N ALA A 9 -4.70 -6.57 6.07
CA ALA A 9 -4.56 -7.99 6.40
C ALA A 9 -3.10 -8.48 6.27
N CYS A 10 -2.42 -8.10 5.19
CA CYS A 10 -1.04 -8.52 4.92
C CYS A 10 0.01 -7.60 5.52
N LYS A 11 -0.40 -6.42 6.03
CA LYS A 11 0.51 -5.35 6.46
C LYS A 11 1.52 -4.99 5.37
N LYS A 12 1.06 -4.99 4.12
CA LYS A 12 1.86 -4.67 2.94
C LYS A 12 1.31 -3.44 2.25
N TYR A 13 2.15 -2.64 1.63
CA TYR A 13 1.70 -1.49 0.84
C TYR A 13 2.45 -1.39 -0.48
N ILE A 14 1.86 -0.71 -1.44
CA ILE A 14 2.53 -0.31 -2.68
C ILE A 14 2.41 1.19 -2.88
N ASN A 15 3.38 1.78 -3.57
CA ASN A 15 3.28 3.16 -4.00
C ASN A 15 2.30 3.28 -5.19
N ILE A 16 1.46 4.30 -5.17
CA ILE A 16 0.57 4.65 -6.27
C ILE A 16 1.18 5.84 -6.98
N CYS A 17 1.88 5.56 -8.09
CA CYS A 17 2.40 6.60 -8.99
C CYS A 17 1.57 6.59 -10.28
N THR A 18 0.53 7.42 -10.35
CA THR A 18 -0.35 7.51 -11.54
C THR A 18 0.36 8.00 -12.80
N SER A 19 1.52 8.64 -12.65
CA SER A 19 2.36 9.11 -13.75
C SER A 19 3.29 8.04 -14.32
N ASN A 20 3.39 6.86 -13.69
CA ASN A 20 4.27 5.78 -14.12
C ASN A 20 3.45 4.54 -14.50
N TYR A 21 3.72 3.99 -15.69
CA TYR A 21 2.96 2.84 -16.20
C TYR A 21 3.22 1.57 -15.37
N GLU A 22 4.48 1.34 -14.99
CA GLU A 22 4.87 0.16 -14.20
C GLU A 22 4.22 0.15 -12.81
N ASP A 23 4.14 1.30 -12.14
CA ASP A 23 3.46 1.42 -10.85
C ASP A 23 1.95 1.12 -10.96
N ASN A 24 1.31 1.48 -12.08
CA ASN A 24 -0.08 1.15 -12.34
C ASN A 24 -0.28 -0.37 -12.55
N GLU A 25 0.63 -1.04 -13.25
CA GLU A 25 0.59 -2.50 -13.37
C GLU A 25 0.82 -3.19 -12.02
N LYS A 26 1.77 -2.71 -11.22
CA LYS A 26 2.00 -3.20 -9.85
C LYS A 26 0.75 -3.01 -8.98
N LEU A 27 0.06 -1.88 -9.12
CA LEU A 27 -1.22 -1.62 -8.43
C LEU A 27 -2.28 -2.64 -8.80
N LYS A 28 -2.49 -2.88 -10.10
CA LYS A 28 -3.46 -3.89 -10.56
C LYS A 28 -3.11 -5.28 -10.05
N LYS A 29 -1.83 -5.67 -10.08
CA LYS A 29 -1.37 -6.97 -9.54
C LYS A 29 -1.59 -7.05 -8.03
N PHE A 30 -1.31 -5.97 -7.29
CA PHE A 30 -1.53 -5.90 -5.85
C PHE A 30 -3.01 -6.04 -5.51
N GLU A 31 -3.89 -5.27 -6.17
CA GLU A 31 -5.33 -5.34 -5.99
C GLU A 31 -5.89 -6.72 -6.37
N HIS A 32 -5.37 -7.34 -7.44
CA HIS A 32 -5.79 -8.68 -7.83
C HIS A 32 -5.39 -9.73 -6.78
N LYS A 33 -4.15 -9.68 -6.30
CA LYS A 33 -3.61 -10.59 -5.27
C LYS A 33 -4.28 -10.38 -3.90
N HIS A 34 -4.73 -9.17 -3.62
CA HIS A 34 -5.34 -8.79 -2.34
C HIS A 34 -6.85 -8.50 -2.48
N LYS A 35 -7.50 -9.04 -3.53
CA LYS A 35 -8.92 -8.81 -3.84
C LYS A 35 -9.86 -9.19 -2.70
N LEU A 36 -9.47 -10.18 -1.89
CA LEU A 36 -10.22 -10.66 -0.72
C LEU A 36 -9.78 -10.00 0.60
N HIS A 37 -8.80 -9.10 0.55
CA HIS A 37 -8.28 -8.44 1.74
C HIS A 37 -8.77 -7.00 1.83
N THR A 38 -8.90 -6.50 3.06
CA THR A 38 -9.18 -5.09 3.29
C THR A 38 -7.97 -4.25 2.88
N THR A 39 -8.09 -3.54 1.76
CA THR A 39 -7.09 -2.58 1.29
C THR A 39 -7.62 -1.16 1.44
N GLN A 40 -6.74 -0.23 1.80
CA GLN A 40 -7.03 1.20 1.86
C GLN A 40 -5.98 2.00 1.12
N THR A 41 -6.42 3.07 0.49
CA THR A 41 -5.53 4.07 -0.10
C THR A 41 -5.32 5.17 0.93
N ILE A 42 -4.09 5.32 1.41
CA ILE A 42 -3.71 6.35 2.37
C ILE A 42 -2.47 7.10 1.87
N LEU A 43 -2.03 8.11 2.60
CA LEU A 43 -0.76 8.78 2.30
C LEU A 43 0.41 7.97 2.87
N LYS A 44 1.56 7.96 2.18
CA LYS A 44 2.77 7.30 2.71
C LYS A 44 3.17 7.85 4.09
N SER A 45 2.85 9.11 4.35
CA SER A 45 3.05 9.76 5.64
C SER A 45 2.23 9.12 6.77
N GLU A 46 1.05 8.57 6.46
CA GLU A 46 0.14 7.93 7.43
C GLU A 46 0.47 6.47 7.70
N LEU A 47 1.32 5.85 6.87
CA LEU A 47 1.91 4.55 7.15
C LEU A 47 2.96 4.58 8.27
N LYS A 48 3.47 5.76 8.63
CA LYS A 48 4.47 5.87 9.68
C LYS A 48 3.83 5.48 11.02
N PRO A 49 4.41 4.51 11.75
CA PRO A 49 3.89 4.13 13.05
C PRO A 49 3.91 5.36 13.97
N ARG A 50 2.74 5.78 14.46
CA ARG A 50 2.63 6.89 15.42
C ARG A 50 3.03 6.43 16.82
N ASN A 51 2.90 5.13 17.11
CA ASN A 51 3.29 4.49 18.37
C ASN A 51 4.25 3.30 18.16
N LYS A 52 4.98 2.91 19.21
CA LYS A 52 5.84 1.70 19.20
C LYS A 52 5.09 0.38 18.94
N PHE A 53 3.77 0.40 19.08
CA PHE A 53 2.87 -0.74 18.83
C PHE A 53 2.11 -0.63 17.50
N ASP A 54 2.31 0.45 16.74
CA ASP A 54 1.65 0.61 15.45
C ASP A 54 2.13 -0.45 14.47
N THR A 55 1.21 -0.86 13.61
CA THR A 55 1.46 -1.88 12.61
C THR A 55 2.46 -1.35 11.58
N ILE A 56 3.65 -1.94 11.53
CA ILE A 56 4.66 -1.64 10.51
C ILE A 56 4.18 -2.26 9.19
N TYR A 57 3.89 -1.42 8.22
CA TYR A 57 3.60 -1.87 6.87
C TYR A 57 4.90 -1.99 6.07
N ILE A 58 5.01 -3.07 5.31
CA ILE A 58 6.18 -3.40 4.50
C ILE A 58 5.86 -3.09 3.04
N GLU A 59 6.79 -2.50 2.29
CA GLU A 59 6.60 -2.29 0.86
C GLU A 59 6.52 -3.67 0.17
N ALA A 60 5.52 -3.88 -0.67
CA ALA A 60 5.40 -5.12 -1.43
C ALA A 60 6.32 -5.05 -2.66
N ASP A 61 7.11 -6.11 -2.84
CA ASP A 61 8.03 -6.31 -3.97
C ASP A 61 7.28 -6.41 -5.33
#